data_AF-A3A9U4-F1
#
_entry.id   AF-A3A9U4-F1
#
_cell.length_a   1.000
_cell.length_b   1.000
_cell.length_c   1.000
_cell.angle_alpha   90.00
_cell.angle_beta   90.00
_cell.angle_gamma   90.00
#
_symmetry.space_group_name_H-M   'P 1'
#
loop_
_entity.id
_entity.type
_entity.pdbx_description
1 polymer ?
#
loop_
_entity_poly.entity_id
_entity_poly.type
_entity_poly.pdbx_seq_one_letter_code
_entity_poly.pdbx_strand_id
1 'polypeptide(L)'
;MEEFVKQFEEFAGAQDMDSIVETMMQQLLSKEILHEPMKDIVEKYPKWLEENKSKISKEEYERYNNQLELMMKLNEVYEKEPENMAKIFEIMQNMQECGQPPSDLVQDIAPDLDLSKLGQL
;
A
#
# COMPACT_ATOMS: atom_id res chain seq x y z
N MET A 1 2.34 -18.78 24.78
CA MET A 1 2.23 -17.54 23.99
C MET A 1 0.78 -17.06 23.93
N GLU A 2 -0.19 -17.94 23.66
CA GLU A 2 -1.64 -17.58 23.68
C GLU A 2 -2.13 -17.01 25.02
N GLU A 3 -1.67 -17.56 26.14
CA GLU A 3 -2.07 -17.08 27.47
C GLU A 3 -1.55 -15.67 27.79
N PHE A 4 -0.36 -15.33 27.27
CA PHE A 4 0.23 -13.99 27.40
C PHE A 4 -0.49 -12.96 26.51
N VAL A 5 -0.90 -13.36 25.30
CA VAL A 5 -1.69 -12.53 24.39
C VAL A 5 -3.07 -12.25 24.99
N LYS A 6 -3.75 -13.28 25.48
CA LYS A 6 -5.08 -13.14 26.08
C LYS A 6 -5.10 -12.28 27.34
N GLN A 7 -4.05 -12.39 28.16
CA GLN A 7 -3.90 -11.58 29.36
C GLN A 7 -3.50 -10.13 29.05
N PHE A 8 -2.83 -9.89 27.92
CA PHE A 8 -2.55 -8.55 27.41
C PHE A 8 -3.80 -7.90 26.80
N GLU A 9 -4.63 -8.64 26.05
CA GLU A 9 -5.94 -8.20 25.55
C GLU A 9 -6.96 -7.89 26.67
N GLU A 10 -6.91 -8.62 27.79
CA GLU A 10 -7.72 -8.31 28.97
C GLU A 10 -7.21 -7.09 29.76
N PHE A 11 -5.91 -6.81 29.71
CA PHE A 11 -5.28 -5.70 30.45
C PHE A 11 -5.28 -4.38 29.69
N ALA A 12 -5.16 -4.44 28.36
CA ALA A 12 -5.28 -3.32 27.44
C ALA A 12 -6.58 -3.52 26.67
N GLY A 13 -7.67 -2.92 27.16
CA GLY A 13 -9.01 -3.14 26.62
C GLY A 13 -9.08 -2.86 25.12
N ALA A 14 -10.10 -3.39 24.45
CA ALA A 14 -10.25 -3.32 22.97
C ALA A 14 -10.03 -1.91 22.37
N GLN A 15 -10.39 -0.83 23.08
CA GLN A 15 -10.12 0.55 22.65
C GLN A 15 -8.64 0.90 22.55
N ASP A 16 -7.78 0.35 23.42
CA ASP A 16 -6.34 0.58 23.38
C ASP A 16 -5.70 -0.17 22.20
N MET A 17 -6.23 -1.34 21.83
CA MET A 17 -5.77 -2.11 20.66
C MET A 17 -6.09 -1.40 19.35
N ASP A 18 -7.32 -0.91 19.17
CA ASP A 18 -7.73 -0.21 17.95
C ASP A 18 -6.86 1.04 17.71
N SER A 19 -6.54 1.79 18.78
CA SER A 19 -5.68 2.98 18.69
C SER A 19 -4.22 2.64 18.33
N ILE A 20 -3.69 1.51 18.81
CA ILE A 20 -2.35 1.03 18.44
C ILE A 20 -2.31 0.66 16.95
N VAL A 21 -3.32 -0.07 16.45
CA VAL A 21 -3.40 -0.46 15.03
C VAL A 21 -3.48 0.78 14.14
N GLU A 22 -4.31 1.77 14.49
CA GLU A 22 -4.41 3.03 13.75
C GLU A 22 -3.07 3.78 13.70
N THR A 23 -2.37 3.87 14.83
CA THR A 23 -1.06 4.53 14.91
C THR A 23 -0.01 3.81 14.06
N MET A 24 0.02 2.47 14.10
CA MET A 24 0.94 1.67 13.28
C MET A 24 0.64 1.84 11.79
N MET A 25 -0.64 1.91 11.42
CA MET A 25 -1.07 2.15 10.03
C MET A 25 -0.62 3.53 9.54
N GLN A 26 -0.84 4.58 10.33
CA GLN A 26 -0.40 5.94 9.96
C GLN A 26 1.12 6.03 9.77
N GLN A 27 1.89 5.32 10.59
CA GLN A 27 3.34 5.24 10.41
C GLN A 27 3.71 4.51 9.13
N LEU A 28 3.13 3.32 8.89
CA LEU A 28 3.35 2.55 7.66
C LEU A 28 2.99 3.33 6.40
N LEU A 29 1.87 4.06 6.43
CA LEU A 29 1.40 4.89 5.31
C LEU A 29 2.06 6.27 5.24
N SER A 30 3.03 6.56 6.10
CA SER A 30 3.69 7.86 6.11
C SER A 30 4.53 8.09 4.86
N LYS A 31 4.70 9.37 4.52
CA LYS A 31 5.62 9.79 3.45
C LYS A 31 7.02 9.20 3.65
N GLU A 32 7.51 9.16 4.89
CA GLU A 32 8.86 8.70 5.19
C GLU A 32 9.09 7.23 4.81
N ILE A 33 8.06 6.39 4.89
CA ILE A 33 8.15 4.96 4.61
C ILE A 33 7.78 4.65 3.15
N LEU A 34 6.66 5.19 2.65
CA LEU A 34 6.13 4.75 1.36
C LEU A 34 6.50 5.61 0.17
N HIS A 35 6.89 6.86 0.36
CA HIS A 35 6.99 7.76 -0.79
C HIS A 35 8.10 7.38 -1.77
N GLU A 36 9.29 7.05 -1.27
CA GLU A 36 10.42 6.63 -2.10
C GLU A 36 10.12 5.34 -2.89
N PRO A 37 9.68 4.23 -2.27
CA PRO A 37 9.36 3.03 -3.03
C PRO A 37 8.18 3.24 -4.01
N MET A 38 7.18 4.06 -3.66
CA MET A 38 6.08 4.37 -4.59
C MET A 38 6.57 5.17 -5.81
N LYS A 39 7.54 6.08 -5.65
CA LYS A 39 8.13 6.80 -6.79
C LYS A 39 8.87 5.83 -7.72
N ASP A 40 9.72 4.98 -7.17
CA ASP A 40 10.49 4.01 -7.96
C ASP A 40 9.58 3.02 -8.70
N ILE A 41 8.50 2.55 -8.04
CA ILE A 41 7.49 1.69 -8.67
C ILE A 41 6.84 2.42 -9.85
N VAL A 42 6.36 3.65 -9.65
CA VAL A 42 5.72 4.45 -10.70
C VAL A 42 6.65 4.70 -11.89
N GLU A 43 7.95 4.89 -11.65
CA GLU A 43 8.92 5.10 -12.74
C GLU A 43 9.11 3.84 -13.60
N LYS A 44 9.11 2.64 -13.01
CA LYS A 44 9.32 1.38 -13.72
C LYS A 44 8.03 0.75 -14.27
N TYR A 45 6.88 1.05 -13.68
CA TYR A 45 5.59 0.43 -14.02
C TYR A 45 5.21 0.53 -15.51
N PRO A 46 5.28 1.72 -16.17
CA PRO A 46 4.85 1.85 -17.56
C PRO A 46 5.61 0.92 -18.51
N LYS A 47 6.92 0.76 -18.26
CA LYS A 47 7.76 -0.15 -19.03
C LYS A 47 7.38 -1.61 -18.78
N TRP A 48 7.13 -1.97 -17.51
CA TRP A 48 6.66 -3.32 -17.16
C TRP A 48 5.34 -3.67 -17.85
N LEU A 49 4.40 -2.73 -17.93
CA LEU A 49 3.11 -2.91 -18.62
C LEU A 49 3.30 -3.20 -20.11
N GLU A 50 4.14 -2.44 -20.80
CA GLU A 50 4.43 -2.65 -22.22
C GLU A 50 5.10 -4.01 -22.47
N GLU A 51 6.07 -4.40 -21.64
CA GLU A 51 6.80 -5.67 -21.76
C GLU A 51 5.94 -6.91 -21.44
N ASN A 52 4.88 -6.75 -20.66
CA ASN A 52 4.00 -7.83 -20.23
C ASN A 52 2.61 -7.81 -20.89
N LYS A 53 2.32 -6.83 -21.74
CA LYS A 53 1.02 -6.65 -22.43
C LYS A 53 0.50 -7.89 -23.15
N SER A 54 1.39 -8.70 -23.73
CA SER A 54 1.02 -9.95 -24.42
C SER A 54 0.96 -11.17 -23.50
N LYS A 55 1.38 -11.04 -22.23
CA LYS A 55 1.47 -12.13 -21.25
C LYS A 55 0.32 -12.09 -20.23
N ILE A 56 -0.27 -10.92 -20.03
CA ILE A 56 -1.40 -10.71 -19.10
C ILE A 56 -2.70 -10.54 -19.88
N SER A 57 -3.82 -10.82 -19.22
CA SER A 57 -5.15 -10.57 -19.77
C SER A 57 -5.44 -9.07 -19.93
N LYS A 58 -6.47 -8.74 -20.71
CA LYS A 58 -6.91 -7.36 -20.88
C LYS A 58 -7.40 -6.77 -19.55
N GLU A 59 -8.10 -7.58 -18.77
CA GLU A 59 -8.65 -7.22 -17.47
C GLU A 59 -7.53 -6.94 -16.45
N GLU A 60 -6.47 -7.74 -16.44
CA GLU A 60 -5.27 -7.47 -15.61
C GLU A 60 -4.57 -6.19 -16.06
N TYR A 61 -4.40 -6.00 -17.37
CA TYR A 61 -3.78 -4.79 -17.91
C TYR A 61 -4.54 -3.52 -17.49
N GLU A 62 -5.88 -3.52 -17.57
CA GLU A 62 -6.72 -2.41 -17.13
C GLU A 62 -6.59 -2.15 -15.62
N ARG A 63 -6.64 -3.19 -14.79
CA ARG A 63 -6.44 -3.08 -13.34
C ARG A 63 -5.07 -2.49 -12.98
N TYR A 64 -4.01 -2.92 -13.65
CA TYR A 64 -2.65 -2.43 -13.42
C TYR A 64 -2.46 -0.98 -13.87
N ASN A 65 -3.12 -0.54 -14.94
CA ASN A 65 -3.14 0.89 -15.29
C ASN A 65 -3.84 1.72 -14.22
N ASN A 66 -4.98 1.26 -13.70
CA ASN A 66 -5.68 1.95 -12.60
C ASN A 66 -4.81 2.05 -11.34
N GLN A 67 -4.09 0.98 -10.98
CA GLN A 67 -3.13 1.03 -9.87
C GLN A 67 -2.03 2.06 -10.10
N LEU A 68 -1.45 2.11 -11.30
CA LEU A 68 -0.42 3.09 -11.66
C LEU A 68 -0.94 4.53 -11.49
N GLU A 69 -2.16 4.82 -11.97
CA GLU A 69 -2.77 6.14 -11.78
C GLU A 69 -2.96 6.50 -10.31
N LEU A 70 -3.36 5.53 -9.47
CA LEU A 70 -3.50 5.72 -8.03
C LEU A 70 -2.16 5.94 -7.33
N MET A 71 -1.11 5.19 -7.71
CA MET A 71 0.25 5.38 -7.17
C MET A 71 0.82 6.76 -7.57
N MET A 72 0.56 7.22 -8.79
CA MET A 72 0.93 8.59 -9.22
C MET A 72 0.22 9.65 -8.38
N LYS A 73 -1.08 9.49 -8.13
CA LYS A 73 -1.85 10.39 -7.25
C LYS A 73 -1.32 10.34 -5.82
N LEU A 74 -0.97 9.17 -5.30
CA LEU A 74 -0.39 9.01 -3.97
C LEU A 74 0.93 9.79 -3.83
N ASN A 75 1.83 9.65 -4.82
CA ASN A 75 3.07 10.43 -4.87
C ASN A 75 2.80 11.94 -4.91
N GLU A 76 1.81 12.39 -5.68
CA GLU A 76 1.41 13.80 -5.69
C GLU A 76 0.91 14.28 -4.32
N VAL A 77 0.13 13.47 -3.62
CA VAL A 77 -0.34 13.76 -2.25
C VAL A 77 0.83 13.85 -1.29
N TYR A 78 1.79 12.93 -1.34
CA TYR A 78 2.99 13.03 -0.51
C TYR A 78 3.80 14.31 -0.79
N GLU A 79 3.85 14.81 -2.02
CA GLU A 79 4.61 16.03 -2.33
C GLU A 79 3.88 17.31 -1.96
N LYS A 80 2.54 17.34 -2.01
CA LYS A 80 1.76 18.57 -1.81
C LYS A 80 1.05 18.64 -0.47
N GLU A 81 0.56 17.51 0.02
CA GLU A 81 -0.31 17.37 1.18
C GLU A 81 0.10 16.17 2.06
N PRO A 82 1.38 16.06 2.50
CA PRO A 82 1.90 14.86 3.18
C PRO A 82 1.21 14.50 4.50
N GLU A 83 0.60 15.48 5.16
CA GLU A 83 -0.15 15.30 6.41
C GLU A 83 -1.61 14.88 6.18
N ASN A 84 -2.08 14.83 4.92
CA ASN A 84 -3.46 14.50 4.59
C ASN A 84 -3.69 12.98 4.61
N MET A 85 -3.65 12.40 5.80
CA MET A 85 -3.79 10.95 6.03
C MET A 85 -5.13 10.40 5.52
N ALA A 86 -6.21 11.18 5.59
CA ALA A 86 -7.50 10.77 5.05
C ALA A 86 -7.44 10.49 3.54
N LYS A 87 -6.79 11.37 2.78
CA LYS A 87 -6.61 11.22 1.32
C LYS A 87 -5.62 10.11 0.97
N ILE A 88 -4.54 9.97 1.75
CA ILE A 88 -3.58 8.87 1.61
C ILE A 88 -4.31 7.52 1.79
N PHE A 89 -5.09 7.41 2.86
CA PHE A 89 -5.85 6.20 3.16
C PHE A 89 -6.89 5.87 2.08
N GLU A 90 -7.66 6.87 1.63
CA GLU A 90 -8.63 6.70 0.53
C GLU A 90 -7.95 6.17 -0.75
N ILE A 91 -6.79 6.69 -1.12
CA ILE A 91 -6.05 6.21 -2.29
C ILE A 91 -5.57 4.77 -2.10
N MET A 92 -5.07 4.42 -0.91
CA MET A 92 -4.65 3.05 -0.60
C MET A 92 -5.81 2.05 -0.64
N GLN A 93 -6.99 2.43 -0.14
CA GLN A 93 -8.21 1.62 -0.25
C GLN A 93 -8.60 1.41 -1.71
N ASN A 94 -8.66 2.47 -2.51
CA ASN A 94 -8.94 2.36 -3.96
C ASN A 94 -7.90 1.49 -4.69
N MET A 95 -6.65 1.52 -4.25
CA MET A 95 -5.58 0.70 -4.83
C MET A 95 -5.79 -0.79 -4.50
N GLN A 96 -6.24 -1.10 -3.30
CA GLN A 96 -6.60 -2.46 -2.89
C GLN A 96 -7.79 -3.01 -3.69
N GLU A 97 -8.80 -2.18 -4.00
CA GLU A 97 -9.93 -2.59 -4.85
C GLU A 97 -9.49 -2.99 -6.27
N CYS A 98 -8.37 -2.43 -6.75
CA CYS A 98 -7.75 -2.85 -8.01
C CYS A 98 -7.04 -4.21 -7.89
N GLY A 99 -6.91 -4.79 -6.68
CA GLY A 99 -6.22 -6.02 -6.35
C GLY A 99 -4.70 -5.84 -6.16
N GLN A 100 -3.95 -6.95 -6.12
CA GLN A 100 -2.51 -6.90 -5.89
C GLN A 100 -1.75 -6.29 -7.09
N PRO A 101 -0.68 -5.52 -6.84
CA PRO A 101 0.23 -5.04 -7.89
C PRO A 101 1.12 -6.17 -8.44
N PRO A 102 1.81 -5.97 -9.58
CA PRO A 102 2.76 -6.92 -10.13
C PRO A 102 3.87 -7.24 -9.12
N SER A 103 3.89 -8.48 -8.63
CA SER A 103 4.76 -8.87 -7.52
C SER A 103 6.23 -8.86 -7.90
N ASP A 104 6.57 -9.20 -9.14
CA ASP A 104 7.93 -9.16 -9.67
C ASP A 104 8.47 -7.73 -9.74
N LEU A 105 7.65 -6.76 -10.16
CA LEU A 105 8.01 -5.34 -10.17
C LEU A 105 8.25 -4.82 -8.75
N VAL A 106 7.34 -5.12 -7.81
CA VAL A 106 7.45 -4.65 -6.43
C VAL A 106 8.67 -5.27 -5.74
N GLN A 107 8.92 -6.57 -5.92
CA GLN A 107 10.06 -7.26 -5.33
C GLN A 107 11.42 -6.78 -5.86
N ASP A 108 11.50 -6.37 -7.13
CA ASP A 108 12.72 -5.79 -7.71
C ASP A 108 13.09 -4.45 -7.06
N ILE A 109 12.10 -3.69 -6.60
CA ILE A 109 12.28 -2.33 -6.09
C ILE A 109 12.36 -2.30 -4.57
N ALA A 110 11.41 -2.97 -3.91
CA ALA A 110 11.23 -2.95 -2.48
C ALA A 110 10.90 -4.37 -1.99
N PRO A 111 11.91 -5.26 -1.87
CA PRO A 111 11.69 -6.67 -1.51
C PRO A 111 11.07 -6.86 -0.12
N ASP A 112 11.29 -5.91 0.78
CA ASP A 112 10.73 -5.92 2.14
C ASP A 112 9.34 -5.28 2.23
N LEU A 113 8.86 -4.64 1.15
CA LEU A 113 7.58 -3.95 1.12
C LEU A 113 6.45 -4.90 0.68
N ASP A 114 5.53 -5.17 1.59
CA ASP A 114 4.34 -5.98 1.31
C ASP A 114 3.10 -5.10 1.13
N LEU A 115 2.87 -4.65 -0.10
CA LEU A 115 1.69 -3.84 -0.47
C LEU A 115 0.37 -4.58 -0.26
N SER A 116 0.38 -5.92 -0.25
CA SER A 116 -0.85 -6.68 -0.05
C SER A 116 -1.39 -6.57 1.39
N LYS A 117 -0.51 -6.32 2.36
CA LYS A 117 -0.87 -6.14 3.77
C LYS A 117 -1.34 -4.73 4.11
N LEU A 118 -1.01 -3.73 3.29
CA LEU A 118 -1.34 -2.34 3.57
C LEU A 118 -2.83 -2.01 3.40
N GLY A 119 -3.58 -2.79 2.61
CA GLY A 119 -5.02 -2.61 2.41
C GLY A 119 -5.91 -3.61 3.15
N GLN A 120 -5.36 -4.69 3.71
CA GLN A 120 -6.15 -5.78 4.31
C GLN A 120 -6.54 -5.58 5.79
N LEU A 121 -6.26 -4.40 6.35
CA LEU A 121 -6.48 -4.10 7.77
C LEU A 121 -7.61 -3.06 7.91
#